data_AF-A0A353HAJ8-F1
#
_entry.id   AF-A0A353HAJ8-F1
#
_cell.length_a   1.000
_cell.length_b   1.000
_cell.length_c   1.000
_cell.angle_alpha   90.00
_cell.angle_beta   90.00
_cell.angle_gamma   90.00
#
_symmetry.space_group_name_H-M   'P 1'
#
loop_
_entity.id
_entity.type
_entity.pdbx_description
1 polymer ?
#
loop_
_entity_poly.entity_id
_entity_poly.type
_entity_poly.pdbx_seq_one_letter_code
_entity_poly.pdbx_strand_id
1 'polypeptide(L)'
;MIRMMTRKEFIKSIGLGASALFCSGMGYGFLGNGNKITKNIRGRIFKNDGPESPWKWSMEGFHYATDGRTVQCQVCPNRCILEPGDRSICRSKVNIGGKLYSLAYGNPCSVHVDPIEKKPLN
;
A
#
# COMPACT_ATOMS: atom_id res chain seq x y z
N MET A 1 10.29 -13.28 -7.18
CA MET A 1 8.95 -12.64 -7.15
C MET A 1 8.20 -13.10 -8.40
N ILE A 2 7.30 -14.08 -8.27
CA ILE A 2 6.59 -14.66 -9.43
C ILE A 2 5.50 -13.66 -9.85
N ARG A 3 5.66 -13.05 -11.03
CA ARG A 3 4.67 -12.14 -11.61
C ARG A 3 3.44 -12.96 -12.01
N MET A 4 2.40 -12.95 -11.18
CA MET A 4 1.11 -13.54 -11.54
C MET A 4 0.48 -12.69 -12.66
N MET A 5 0.32 -13.28 -13.85
CA MET A 5 -0.35 -12.62 -14.98
C MET A 5 -1.79 -12.27 -14.64
N THR A 6 -2.19 -11.05 -14.95
CA THR A 6 -3.59 -10.62 -14.81
C THR A 6 -4.45 -11.23 -15.93
N ARG A 7 -5.75 -11.41 -15.69
CA ARG A 7 -6.69 -11.98 -16.69
C ARG A 7 -6.63 -11.26 -18.05
N LYS A 8 -6.38 -9.95 -18.05
CA LYS A 8 -6.24 -9.14 -19.26
C LYS A 8 -4.94 -9.41 -20.03
N GLU A 9 -3.85 -9.73 -19.33
CA GLU A 9 -2.57 -10.10 -19.96
C GLU A 9 -2.66 -11.49 -20.58
N PHE A 10 -3.37 -12.43 -19.94
CA PHE A 10 -3.62 -13.77 -20.47
C PHE A 10 -4.44 -13.76 -21.78
N ILE A 11 -5.50 -12.96 -21.84
CA ILE A 11 -6.30 -12.81 -23.07
C ILE A 11 -5.47 -12.18 -24.19
N LYS A 12 -4.61 -11.20 -23.88
CA LYS A 12 -3.69 -10.60 -24.86
C LYS A 12 -2.63 -11.59 -25.35
N SER A 13 -2.07 -12.43 -24.48
CA SER A 13 -1.09 -13.45 -24.90
C SER A 13 -1.71 -14.52 -25.78
N ILE A 14 -2.95 -14.92 -25.51
CA ILE A 14 -3.70 -15.85 -26.38
C ILE A 14 -3.99 -15.20 -27.73
N GLY A 15 -4.44 -13.93 -27.75
CA GLY A 15 -4.70 -13.19 -28.99
C GLY A 15 -3.45 -13.05 -29.87
N LEU A 16 -2.29 -12.78 -29.26
CA LEU A 16 -0.99 -12.72 -29.96
C LEU A 16 -0.53 -14.08 -30.49
N GLY A 17 -0.77 -15.16 -29.74
CA GLY A 17 -0.47 -16.53 -30.17
C GLY A 17 -1.35 -16.97 -31.35
N ALA A 18 -2.63 -16.60 -31.35
CA ALA A 18 -3.55 -16.88 -32.45
C ALA A 18 -3.20 -16.08 -33.71
N SER A 19 -2.80 -14.81 -33.60
CA SER A 19 -2.40 -14.01 -34.76
C SER A 19 -1.09 -14.48 -35.40
N ALA A 20 -0.17 -15.06 -34.62
CA ALA A 20 1.07 -15.66 -35.12
C ALA A 20 0.83 -16.96 -35.92
N LEU A 21 -0.24 -17.71 -35.60
CA LEU A 21 -0.62 -18.94 -36.30
C LEU A 21 -1.29 -18.68 -37.67
N PHE A 22 -1.95 -17.53 -37.85
CA PHE A 22 -2.77 -17.27 -39.03
C PHE A 22 -2.24 -16.18 -39.98
N CYS A 23 -1.26 -15.36 -39.59
CA CYS A 23 -0.81 -14.25 -40.43
C CYS A 23 0.69 -13.96 -40.28
N SER A 24 1.51 -14.49 -41.18
CA SER A 24 2.97 -14.31 -41.22
C SER A 24 3.43 -12.86 -41.47
N GLY A 25 2.51 -11.93 -41.76
CA GLY A 25 2.82 -10.59 -42.27
C GLY A 25 2.47 -9.39 -41.37
N MET A 26 1.76 -9.57 -40.26
CA MET A 26 1.36 -8.45 -39.38
C MET A 26 1.79 -8.62 -37.91
N GLY A 27 2.85 -9.39 -37.65
CA GLY A 27 3.37 -9.60 -36.29
C GLY A 27 4.06 -8.39 -35.66
N TYR A 28 4.49 -7.41 -36.46
CA TYR A 28 5.31 -6.28 -35.96
C TYR A 28 4.52 -5.02 -35.59
N GLY A 29 3.22 -4.92 -35.90
CA GLY A 29 2.39 -3.74 -35.59
C GLY A 29 1.99 -3.59 -34.11
N PHE A 30 2.17 -4.63 -33.30
CA PHE A 30 1.86 -4.62 -31.87
C PHE A 30 3.09 -4.64 -30.95
N LEU A 31 4.30 -4.46 -31.51
CA LEU A 31 5.52 -4.10 -30.77
C LEU A 31 5.54 -2.62 -30.35
N GLY A 32 4.36 -2.06 -30.11
CA GLY A 32 4.25 -0.91 -29.23
C GLY A 32 4.73 -1.36 -27.86
N ASN A 33 6.01 -1.11 -27.59
CA ASN A 33 6.73 -1.25 -26.32
C ASN A 33 6.10 -0.31 -25.27
N GLY A 34 4.81 -0.51 -25.01
CA GLY A 34 4.08 0.08 -23.93
C GLY A 34 4.42 -0.76 -22.73
N ASN A 35 5.50 -0.38 -22.05
CA ASN A 35 5.78 -0.73 -20.68
C ASN A 35 4.62 -0.16 -19.82
N LYS A 36 3.41 -0.72 -19.98
CA LYS A 36 2.22 -0.34 -19.25
C LYS A 36 2.45 -0.89 -17.87
N ILE A 37 3.04 -0.05 -17.02
CA ILE A 37 3.03 -0.20 -15.57
C ILE A 37 1.57 -0.48 -15.22
N THR A 38 1.25 -1.73 -14.96
CA THR A 38 -0.04 -2.10 -14.40
C THR A 38 -0.08 -1.43 -13.04
N LYS A 39 -0.78 -0.29 -12.94
CA LYS A 39 -0.99 0.38 -11.66
C LYS A 39 -1.77 -0.59 -10.79
N ASN A 40 -1.07 -1.29 -9.90
CA ASN A 40 -1.72 -2.05 -8.85
C ASN A 40 -2.57 -1.07 -8.04
N ILE A 41 -3.86 -1.37 -7.88
CA ILE A 41 -4.77 -0.56 -7.06
C ILE A 41 -4.29 -0.56 -5.61
N ARG A 42 -3.60 -1.63 -5.18
CA ARG A 42 -2.94 -1.70 -3.88
C ARG A 42 -1.69 -0.82 -3.91
N GLY A 43 -1.64 0.15 -2.99
CA GLY A 43 -0.46 0.98 -2.77
C GLY A 43 0.77 0.15 -2.40
N ARG A 44 1.95 0.76 -2.50
CA ARG A 44 3.22 0.14 -2.13
C ARG A 44 3.64 0.61 -0.74
N ILE A 45 4.40 -0.22 -0.03
CA ILE A 45 5.05 0.14 1.23
C ILE A 45 6.13 1.18 0.92
N PHE A 46 6.23 2.22 1.76
CA PHE A 46 7.24 3.25 1.62
C PHE A 46 8.50 2.80 2.38
N LYS A 47 9.57 2.54 1.64
CA LYS A 47 10.83 2.02 2.20
C LYS A 47 11.66 3.13 2.81
N ASN A 48 12.10 2.96 4.05
CA ASN A 48 12.93 3.92 4.80
C ASN A 48 12.39 5.37 4.83
N ASP A 49 11.06 5.52 4.71
CA ASP A 49 10.39 6.82 4.74
C ASP A 49 9.95 7.20 6.17
N GLY A 50 10.07 6.30 7.13
CA GLY A 50 9.73 6.53 8.53
C GLY A 50 10.62 7.59 9.19
N PRO A 51 10.08 8.39 10.13
CA PRO A 51 10.93 9.24 10.97
C PRO A 51 11.82 8.39 11.89
N GLU A 52 13.01 8.88 12.24
CA GLU A 52 13.94 8.18 13.15
C GLU A 52 13.34 7.96 14.54
N SER A 53 12.64 8.97 15.05
CA SER A 53 11.95 8.93 16.34
C SER A 53 10.44 9.13 16.17
N PRO A 54 9.60 8.47 16.99
CA PRO A 54 8.17 8.77 17.03
C PRO A 54 7.92 10.21 17.48
N TRP A 55 6.84 10.81 16.98
CA TRP A 55 6.41 12.14 17.39
C TRP A 55 5.89 12.14 18.86
N LYS A 56 5.73 13.32 19.48
CA LYS A 56 5.57 13.46 20.94
C LYS A 56 4.48 12.58 21.57
N TRP A 57 3.28 12.50 20.97
CA TRP A 57 2.20 11.69 21.53
C TRP A 57 2.04 10.35 20.80
N SER A 58 3.03 9.90 20.02
CA SER A 58 2.95 8.63 19.30
C SER A 58 2.76 7.47 20.25
N MET A 59 1.91 6.53 19.86
CA MET A 59 1.63 5.34 20.66
C MET A 59 1.96 4.06 19.88
N GLU A 60 2.30 3.00 20.62
CA GLU A 60 2.48 1.66 20.06
C GLU A 60 1.14 1.14 19.50
N GLY A 61 1.20 0.43 18.39
CA GLY A 61 0.01 -0.12 17.73
C GLY A 61 -0.61 -1.27 18.53
N PHE A 62 -1.94 -1.33 18.58
CA PHE A 62 -2.64 -2.36 19.36
C PHE A 62 -2.64 -3.76 18.72
N HIS A 63 -2.70 -3.85 17.39
CA HIS A 63 -2.85 -5.12 16.67
C HIS A 63 -1.78 -5.31 15.60
N TYR A 64 -0.72 -6.03 15.97
CA TYR A 64 0.34 -6.43 15.06
C TYR A 64 1.02 -7.71 15.55
N ALA A 65 1.64 -8.43 14.62
CA ALA A 65 2.58 -9.51 14.92
C ALA A 65 4.01 -9.01 14.66
N THR A 66 4.98 -9.47 15.44
CA THR A 66 6.38 -9.09 15.30
C THR A 66 7.29 -10.30 15.51
N ASP A 67 8.34 -10.37 14.68
CA ASP A 67 9.45 -11.31 14.84
C ASP A 67 10.65 -10.64 15.54
N GLY A 68 10.42 -9.51 16.24
CA GLY A 68 11.45 -8.69 16.90
C GLY A 68 12.19 -7.71 15.99
N ARG A 69 12.12 -7.90 14.67
CA ARG A 69 12.67 -6.97 13.66
C ARG A 69 11.61 -6.50 12.68
N THR A 70 10.93 -7.47 12.07
CA THR A 70 9.88 -7.22 11.08
C THR A 70 8.52 -7.25 11.75
N VAL A 71 7.65 -6.33 11.34
CA VAL A 71 6.33 -6.15 11.92
C VAL A 71 5.26 -6.32 10.86
N GLN A 72 4.25 -7.15 11.15
CA GLN A 72 3.06 -7.27 10.33
C GLN A 72 1.89 -6.54 11.00
N CYS A 73 1.46 -5.44 10.39
CA CYS A 73 0.27 -4.70 10.83
C CYS A 73 -1.00 -5.49 10.49
N GLN A 74 -1.87 -5.73 11.48
CA GLN A 74 -3.10 -6.51 11.31
C GLN A 74 -4.37 -5.67 11.42
N VAL A 75 -4.24 -4.33 11.47
CA VAL A 75 -5.36 -3.40 11.64
C VAL A 75 -6.27 -3.33 10.40
N CYS A 76 -5.71 -3.46 9.20
CA CYS A 76 -6.45 -3.32 7.95
C CYS A 76 -6.17 -4.52 7.01
N PRO A 77 -7.04 -4.79 6.02
CA PRO A 77 -6.91 -5.97 5.15
C PRO A 77 -5.65 -5.96 4.28
N ASN A 78 -4.93 -4.84 4.18
CA ASN A 78 -3.66 -4.77 3.46
C ASN A 78 -2.54 -5.56 4.12
N ARG A 79 -2.64 -5.85 5.43
CA ARG A 79 -1.66 -6.65 6.19
C ARG A 79 -0.20 -6.29 5.90
N CYS A 80 0.12 -4.99 6.00
CA CYS A 80 1.44 -4.48 5.63
C CYS A 80 2.54 -5.13 6.47
N ILE A 81 3.58 -5.63 5.80
CA ILE A 81 4.81 -6.13 6.42
C ILE A 81 5.85 -5.01 6.35
N LEU A 82 6.36 -4.58 7.49
CA LEU A 82 7.22 -3.41 7.64
C LEU A 82 8.56 -3.85 8.23
N GLU A 83 9.65 -3.53 7.54
CA GLU A 83 10.99 -3.59 8.10
C GLU A 83 11.24 -2.33 8.96
N PRO A 84 12.24 -2.32 9.86
CA PRO A 84 12.58 -1.13 10.63
C PRO A 84 12.83 0.07 9.70
N GLY A 85 12.16 1.20 9.97
CA GLY A 85 12.20 2.41 9.12
C GLY A 85 11.15 2.44 8.00
N ASP A 86 10.46 1.35 7.73
CA ASP A 86 9.39 1.33 6.73
C ASP A 86 8.11 1.96 7.23
N ARG A 87 7.43 2.65 6.32
CA ARG A 87 6.11 3.25 6.55
C ARG A 87 5.03 2.49 5.77
N SER A 88 3.90 2.28 6.43
CA SER A 88 2.77 1.55 5.87
C SER A 88 2.14 2.22 4.65
N ILE A 89 1.36 1.46 3.90
CA ILE A 89 0.60 1.97 2.75
C ILE A 89 -0.34 3.13 3.16
N CYS A 90 -0.91 3.08 4.36
CA CYS A 90 -1.77 4.15 4.88
C CYS A 90 -1.00 5.35 5.45
N ARG A 91 0.35 5.32 5.44
CA ARG A 91 1.25 6.37 5.92
C ARG A 91 1.15 6.75 7.40
N SER A 92 0.24 6.13 8.15
CA SER A 92 0.02 6.43 9.57
C SER A 92 0.74 5.48 10.52
N LYS A 93 1.42 4.45 10.01
CA LYS A 93 2.12 3.44 10.82
C LYS A 93 3.56 3.29 10.35
N VAL A 94 4.48 3.16 11.31
CA VAL A 94 5.91 2.97 11.06
C VAL A 94 6.44 1.87 11.98
N ASN A 95 7.40 1.09 11.50
CA ASN A 95 8.15 0.17 12.35
C ASN A 95 9.41 0.88 12.87
N ILE A 96 9.52 1.03 14.19
CA ILE A 96 10.70 1.59 14.86
C ILE A 96 11.18 0.54 15.86
N GLY A 97 12.40 0.03 15.65
CA GLY A 97 13.01 -0.94 16.56
C GLY A 97 12.22 -2.25 16.73
N GLY A 98 11.51 -2.72 15.70
CA GLY A 98 10.73 -3.97 15.76
C GLY A 98 9.33 -3.82 16.37
N LYS A 99 8.90 -2.57 16.63
CA LYS A 99 7.58 -2.23 17.16
C LYS A 99 6.80 -1.35 16.20
N LEU A 100 5.50 -1.57 16.12
CA LEU A 100 4.60 -0.74 15.32
C LEU A 100 4.25 0.54 16.09
N TYR A 101 4.46 1.71 15.50
CA TYR A 101 4.02 2.99 16.07
C TYR A 101 3.00 3.69 15.17
N SER A 102 2.06 4.41 15.79
CA SER A 102 1.04 5.22 15.12
C SER A 102 1.41 6.69 15.06
N LEU A 103 1.77 7.18 13.88
CA LEU A 103 2.14 8.58 13.61
C LEU A 103 0.95 9.55 13.67
N ALA A 104 -0.28 9.03 13.57
CA ALA A 104 -1.49 9.84 13.48
C ALA A 104 -2.24 9.99 14.81
N TYR A 105 -1.85 9.26 15.87
CA TYR A 105 -2.47 9.48 17.17
C TYR A 105 -2.25 10.93 17.60
N GLY A 106 -3.12 11.54 18.40
CA GLY A 106 -2.97 12.91 18.93
C GLY A 106 -2.55 14.04 17.96
N ASN A 107 -2.62 13.84 16.64
CA ASN A 107 -2.23 14.79 15.62
C ASN A 107 -3.45 15.18 14.77
N PRO A 108 -4.42 15.91 15.36
CA PRO A 108 -5.62 16.31 14.64
C PRO A 108 -5.27 17.33 13.55
N CYS A 109 -5.85 17.18 12.36
CA CYS A 109 -5.70 18.17 11.29
C CYS A 109 -6.58 19.42 11.50
N SER A 110 -7.64 19.30 12.29
CA SER A 110 -8.55 20.38 12.67
C SER A 110 -9.15 20.06 14.03
N VAL A 111 -9.28 21.08 14.87
CA VAL A 111 -9.94 20.99 16.18
C VAL A 111 -10.97 22.11 16.23
N HIS A 112 -12.22 21.73 16.47
CA HIS A 112 -13.28 22.68 16.75
C HIS A 112 -13.78 22.40 18.17
N VAL A 113 -13.67 23.39 19.04
CA VAL A 113 -14.14 23.28 20.42
C VAL A 113 -15.59 23.75 20.44
N ASP A 114 -16.50 22.82 20.16
CA ASP A 114 -17.93 23.05 20.34
C ASP A 114 -18.32 22.84 21.82
N PRO A 115 -19.21 23.68 22.38
CA PRO A 115 -19.82 23.37 23.67
C PRO A 115 -20.60 22.06 23.59
N ILE A 116 -20.66 21.33 24.70
CA ILE A 116 -21.33 20.01 24.80
C ILE A 116 -22.80 20.06 24.34
N GLU A 117 -23.45 21.22 24.46
CA GLU A 117 -24.85 21.47 24.11
C GLU A 117 -25.07 21.99 22.69
N LYS A 118 -24.13 21.85 21.75
CA LYS A 118 -24.33 22.26 20.33
C LYS A 118 -25.38 21.43 19.57
N LYS A 119 -26.27 20.70 20.26
CA LYS A 119 -27.44 20.03 19.70
C LYS A 119 -28.68 20.89 19.97
N PRO A 120 -29.26 21.58 18.96
CA PRO A 120 -30.61 22.12 19.11
C PRO A 120 -31.56 20.91 19.08
N LEU A 121 -32.07 20.53 20.25
CA LEU A 121 -33.25 19.66 20.34
C LEU A 121 -34.48 20.56 20.18
N ASN A 122 -34.76 20.95 18.94
CA ASN A 122 -36.06 21.50 18.54
C ASN A 122 -36.63 20.61 17.43
#